data_AF-A0A3N9X5J8-F1
#
_entry.id   AF-A0A3N9X5J8-F1
#
_cell.length_a   1.000
_cell.length_b   1.000
_cell.length_c   1.000
_cell.angle_alpha   90.00
_cell.angle_beta   90.00
_cell.angle_gamma   90.00
#
_symmetry.space_group_name_H-M   'P 1'
#
loop_
_entity.id
_entity.type
_entity.pdbx_description
1 polymer ?
#
loop_
_entity_poly.entity_id
_entity_poly.type
_entity_poly.pdbx_seq_one_letter_code
_entity_poly.pdbx_strand_id
1 'polypeptide(L)'
;MQRSAYPDAYAPHEARAAAIVAGFTGGVVCDGGDGLPPDVAASLPPGFTLPAGTPPPVVTAIGWALTQLGTPYTFGGDCTDPHAGIPRRQCDCSSLMQQAYRAAGVTIGRTTRDQVHEGTPIPGVAHLRPGDLILIPGSDGTRADPRHIGMFIGSGLIVQAPKTGDVVRISKLSGWADQVAAIRRIVPI
;
A
#
# COMPACT_ATOMS: atom_id res chain seq x y z
N MET A 1 -25.26 -4.56 12.69
CA MET A 1 -24.61 -3.34 12.18
C MET A 1 -23.52 -2.93 13.16
N GLN A 2 -22.30 -3.46 13.00
CA GLN A 2 -21.21 -3.11 13.91
C GLN A 2 -20.57 -1.82 13.40
N ARG A 3 -21.05 -0.68 13.91
CA ARG A 3 -20.45 0.62 13.64
C ARG A 3 -19.02 0.58 14.21
N SER A 4 -18.05 0.87 13.34
CA SER A 4 -16.62 0.87 13.67
C SER A 4 -16.36 1.75 14.89
N ALA A 5 -15.55 1.24 15.84
CA ALA A 5 -15.33 1.85 17.15
C ALA A 5 -14.52 3.15 17.14
N TYR A 6 -14.07 3.64 15.97
CA TYR A 6 -13.26 4.85 15.86
C TYR A 6 -13.50 5.54 14.49
N PRO A 7 -14.57 6.35 14.35
CA PRO A 7 -14.81 7.16 13.16
C PRO A 7 -13.78 8.30 13.00
N ASP A 8 -13.27 8.84 14.10
CA ASP A 8 -12.45 10.07 14.10
C ASP A 8 -10.95 9.83 13.84
N ALA A 9 -10.48 8.58 13.88
CA ALA A 9 -9.08 8.24 13.62
C ALA A 9 -8.69 8.34 12.12
N TYR A 10 -9.68 8.31 11.22
CA TYR A 10 -9.46 8.31 9.77
C TYR A 10 -9.73 9.67 9.12
N ALA A 11 -10.62 10.47 9.71
CA ALA A 11 -11.04 11.77 9.21
C ALA A 11 -9.89 12.75 8.88
N PRO A 12 -8.79 12.88 9.66
CA PRO A 12 -7.71 13.80 9.30
C PRO A 12 -6.84 13.31 8.12
N HIS A 13 -6.84 11.99 7.83
CA HIS A 13 -6.02 11.40 6.77
C HIS A 13 -6.77 11.27 5.45
N GLU A 14 -8.11 11.24 5.47
CA GLU A 14 -8.96 11.28 4.27
C GLU A 14 -8.67 12.52 3.42
N ALA A 15 -8.47 13.69 4.03
CA ALA A 15 -8.16 14.93 3.32
C ALA A 15 -6.78 14.88 2.61
N ARG A 16 -5.77 14.29 3.25
CA ARG A 16 -4.44 14.08 2.63
C ARG A 16 -4.48 13.03 1.53
N ALA A 17 -5.19 11.93 1.74
CA ALA A 17 -5.39 10.91 0.72
C ALA A 17 -6.15 11.47 -0.49
N ALA A 18 -7.20 12.28 -0.27
CA ALA A 18 -7.99 12.90 -1.33
C ALA A 18 -7.17 13.89 -2.19
N ALA A 19 -6.30 14.71 -1.58
CA ALA A 19 -5.40 15.59 -2.31
C ALA A 19 -4.42 14.82 -3.22
N ILE A 20 -3.93 13.67 -2.73
CA ILE A 20 -3.03 12.80 -3.48
C ILE A 20 -3.75 12.06 -4.62
N VAL A 21 -4.99 11.62 -4.39
CA VAL A 21 -5.85 11.02 -5.41
C VAL A 21 -6.09 11.99 -6.57
N ALA A 22 -6.28 13.27 -6.28
CA ALA A 22 -6.42 14.31 -7.30
C ALA A 22 -5.13 14.53 -8.11
N GLY A 23 -3.96 14.45 -7.46
CA GLY A 23 -2.64 14.54 -8.12
C GLY A 23 -2.30 13.34 -9.02
N PHE A 24 -2.87 12.16 -8.80
CA PHE A 24 -2.57 10.96 -9.61
C PHE A 24 -3.56 10.67 -10.75
N THR A 25 -4.70 11.34 -10.81
CA THR A 25 -5.77 11.07 -11.80
C THR A 25 -5.97 12.17 -12.84
N GLY A 26 -5.52 13.39 -12.57
CA GLY A 26 -5.22 14.39 -13.60
C GLY A 26 -3.78 14.23 -14.04
N GLY A 27 -3.46 14.48 -15.32
CA GLY A 27 -2.08 14.49 -15.83
C GLY A 27 -1.22 15.57 -15.19
N VAL A 28 -0.90 15.39 -13.93
CA VAL A 28 -0.20 16.32 -13.07
C VAL A 28 1.20 15.75 -12.87
N VAL A 29 2.15 16.48 -13.40
CA VAL A 29 3.57 16.24 -13.23
C VAL A 29 3.88 16.52 -11.76
N CYS A 30 4.65 15.64 -11.10
CA CYS A 30 5.06 15.88 -9.72
C CYS A 30 6.17 16.94 -9.70
N ASP A 31 5.82 18.24 -9.74
CA ASP A 31 6.76 19.37 -9.61
C ASP A 31 6.75 19.98 -8.21
N GLY A 32 6.12 19.30 -7.24
CA GLY A 32 6.11 19.71 -5.83
C GLY A 32 5.02 20.74 -5.48
N GLY A 33 4.05 20.96 -6.37
CA GLY A 33 2.91 21.87 -6.17
C GLY A 33 1.56 21.22 -5.91
N ASP A 34 1.44 19.89 -6.03
CA ASP A 34 0.15 19.22 -6.27
C ASP A 34 -0.53 18.63 -5.03
N GLY A 35 -0.21 19.16 -3.84
CA GLY A 35 -0.82 18.73 -2.58
C GLY A 35 -0.33 17.37 -2.05
N LEU A 36 0.63 16.73 -2.72
CA LEU A 36 1.42 15.64 -2.15
C LEU A 36 2.32 16.18 -1.02
N PRO A 37 2.36 15.54 0.17
CA PRO A 37 3.33 15.88 1.19
C PRO A 37 4.76 15.84 0.62
N PRO A 38 5.64 16.81 0.92
CA PRO A 38 6.97 16.93 0.29
C PRO A 38 7.83 15.67 0.44
N ASP A 39 7.68 14.96 1.57
CA ASP A 39 8.33 13.70 1.90
C ASP A 39 7.88 12.54 1.00
N VAL A 40 6.62 12.53 0.59
CA VAL A 40 6.07 11.56 -0.35
C VAL A 40 6.55 11.86 -1.77
N ALA A 41 6.49 13.13 -2.18
CA ALA A 41 6.95 13.57 -3.50
C ALA A 41 8.45 13.28 -3.71
N ALA A 42 9.28 13.49 -2.69
CA ALA A 42 10.72 13.19 -2.74
C ALA A 42 11.03 11.69 -2.86
N SER A 43 10.11 10.82 -2.44
CA SER A 43 10.29 9.36 -2.47
C SER A 43 9.91 8.73 -3.81
N LEU A 44 9.19 9.45 -4.67
CA LEU A 44 8.75 9.02 -6.00
C LEU A 44 9.66 9.61 -7.09
N PRO A 45 9.82 8.92 -8.23
CA PRO A 45 10.53 9.52 -9.36
C PRO A 45 9.75 10.75 -9.90
N PRO A 46 10.45 11.78 -10.41
CA PRO A 46 9.79 12.93 -11.04
C PRO A 46 8.82 12.49 -12.13
N GLY A 47 7.62 13.07 -12.14
CA GLY A 47 6.57 12.73 -13.12
C GLY A 47 5.93 11.35 -12.92
N PHE A 48 6.02 10.76 -11.72
CA PHE A 48 5.30 9.53 -11.43
C PHE A 48 3.77 9.74 -11.51
N THR A 49 3.14 9.06 -12.45
CA THR A 49 1.68 9.08 -12.64
C THR A 49 1.14 7.65 -12.71
N LEU A 50 -0.06 7.44 -12.20
CA LEU A 50 -0.76 6.18 -12.41
C LEU A 50 -1.27 6.10 -13.86
N PRO A 51 -1.33 4.90 -14.47
CA PRO A 51 -1.91 4.71 -15.80
C PRO A 51 -3.34 5.21 -15.87
N ALA A 52 -3.72 5.82 -17.00
CA ALA A 52 -5.10 6.21 -17.26
C ALA A 52 -6.03 4.99 -17.14
N GLY A 53 -7.22 5.20 -16.56
CA GLY A 53 -8.19 4.13 -16.32
C GLY A 53 -7.90 3.27 -15.07
N THR A 54 -6.92 3.64 -14.23
CA THR A 54 -6.76 3.01 -12.91
C THR A 54 -8.05 3.20 -12.09
N PRO A 55 -8.66 2.14 -11.52
CA PRO A 55 -9.90 2.26 -10.77
C PRO A 55 -9.79 3.23 -9.58
N PRO A 56 -10.80 4.08 -9.30
CA PRO A 56 -10.73 5.04 -8.19
C PRO A 56 -10.39 4.42 -6.80
N PRO A 57 -10.90 3.22 -6.44
CA PRO A 57 -10.49 2.57 -5.20
C PRO A 57 -8.99 2.23 -5.16
N VAL A 58 -8.40 1.84 -6.29
CA VAL A 58 -6.97 1.57 -6.39
C VAL A 58 -6.15 2.84 -6.21
N VAL A 59 -6.57 3.94 -6.85
CA VAL A 59 -5.92 5.26 -6.66
C VAL A 59 -5.95 5.67 -5.20
N THR A 60 -7.10 5.48 -4.53
CA THR A 60 -7.26 5.80 -3.10
C THR A 60 -6.36 4.94 -2.22
N ALA A 61 -6.29 3.63 -2.47
CA ALA A 61 -5.45 2.73 -1.71
C ALA A 61 -3.96 3.08 -1.85
N ILE A 62 -3.49 3.34 -3.09
CA ILE A 62 -2.12 3.76 -3.36
C ILE A 62 -1.82 5.10 -2.69
N GLY A 63 -2.68 6.09 -2.87
CA GLY A 63 -2.53 7.41 -2.26
C GLY A 63 -2.44 7.34 -0.74
N TRP A 64 -3.32 6.55 -0.11
CA TRP A 64 -3.27 6.35 1.34
C TRP A 64 -1.97 5.67 1.78
N ALA A 65 -1.54 4.60 1.12
CA ALA A 65 -0.30 3.90 1.48
C ALA A 65 0.93 4.81 1.36
N LEU A 66 0.96 5.69 0.35
CA LEU A 66 2.02 6.66 0.15
C LEU A 66 2.09 7.70 1.29
N THR A 67 0.95 8.11 1.88
CA THR A 67 0.97 8.98 3.08
C THR A 67 1.59 8.34 4.32
N GLN A 68 1.85 7.02 4.30
CA GLN A 68 2.48 6.32 5.40
C GLN A 68 4.00 6.18 5.25
N LEU A 69 4.60 6.65 4.15
CA LEU A 69 6.05 6.62 3.97
C LEU A 69 6.78 7.24 5.19
N GLY A 70 7.90 6.63 5.58
CA GLY A 70 8.67 7.05 6.75
C GLY A 70 8.13 6.55 8.11
N THR A 71 6.90 6.03 8.17
CA THR A 71 6.37 5.42 9.40
C THR A 71 7.24 4.23 9.82
N PRO A 72 7.69 4.15 11.09
CA PRO A 72 8.42 2.98 11.56
C PRO A 72 7.57 1.70 11.50
N TYR A 73 8.20 0.59 11.13
CA TYR A 73 7.57 -0.71 11.15
C TYR A 73 7.41 -1.22 12.59
N THR A 74 6.24 -1.76 12.91
CA THR A 74 6.01 -2.55 14.12
C THR A 74 5.29 -3.85 13.78
N PHE A 75 5.91 -5.00 14.09
CA PHE A 75 5.29 -6.31 13.91
C PHE A 75 3.97 -6.40 14.68
N GLY A 76 2.88 -6.74 13.99
CA GLY A 76 1.54 -6.84 14.59
C GLY A 76 0.85 -5.49 14.81
N GLY A 77 1.46 -4.37 14.42
CA GLY A 77 0.82 -3.05 14.45
C GLY A 77 -0.40 -2.99 13.55
N ASP A 78 -1.46 -2.28 13.96
CA ASP A 78 -2.73 -2.25 13.24
C ASP A 78 -2.81 -1.18 12.13
N CYS A 79 -1.81 -0.30 12.05
CA CYS A 79 -1.73 0.79 11.07
C CYS A 79 -2.96 1.73 11.10
N THR A 80 -3.63 1.86 12.26
CA THR A 80 -4.81 2.74 12.44
C THR A 80 -4.45 4.17 12.78
N ASP A 81 -3.27 4.38 13.37
CA ASP A 81 -2.70 5.71 13.62
C ASP A 81 -1.16 5.63 13.52
N PRO A 82 -0.64 5.54 12.27
CA PRO A 82 0.76 5.17 12.05
C PRO A 82 1.76 6.18 12.61
N HIS A 83 1.40 7.46 12.61
CA HIS A 83 2.28 8.57 12.94
C HIS A 83 2.24 8.97 14.42
N ALA A 84 1.35 8.40 15.23
CA ALA A 84 1.22 8.73 16.66
C ALA A 84 2.42 8.34 17.54
N GLY A 85 3.43 7.65 16.99
CA GLY A 85 4.57 7.15 17.77
C GLY A 85 4.22 6.01 18.73
N ILE A 86 3.01 5.45 18.62
CA ILE A 86 2.56 4.30 19.43
C ILE A 86 2.79 3.01 18.65
N PRO A 87 3.68 2.09 19.08
CA PRO A 87 4.06 0.91 18.29
C PRO A 87 2.89 0.06 17.79
N ARG A 88 1.87 -0.18 18.64
CA ARG A 88 0.70 -0.97 18.23
C ARG A 88 -0.17 -0.30 17.15
N ARG A 89 -0.05 1.01 16.98
CA ARG A 89 -0.80 1.79 15.98
C ARG A 89 -0.02 2.04 14.69
N GLN A 90 1.29 1.76 14.72
CA GLN A 90 2.16 1.73 13.55
C GLN A 90 1.85 0.55 12.64
N CYS A 91 2.51 0.48 11.49
CA CYS A 91 2.22 -0.49 10.45
C CYS A 91 3.15 -1.71 10.51
N ASP A 92 2.57 -2.89 10.28
CA ASP A 92 3.27 -4.02 9.68
C ASP A 92 2.96 -4.13 8.17
N CYS A 93 3.54 -5.11 7.49
CA CYS A 93 3.37 -5.29 6.05
C CYS A 93 1.90 -5.46 5.65
N SER A 94 1.19 -6.35 6.34
CA SER A 94 -0.20 -6.69 6.02
C SER A 94 -1.22 -5.63 6.46
N SER A 95 -1.01 -4.97 7.60
CA SER A 95 -1.87 -3.88 8.08
C SER A 95 -1.76 -2.64 7.22
N LEU A 96 -0.57 -2.34 6.64
CA LEU A 96 -0.44 -1.29 5.64
C LEU A 96 -1.37 -1.57 4.44
N MET A 97 -1.39 -2.80 3.93
CA MET A 97 -2.26 -3.18 2.81
C MET A 97 -3.74 -3.12 3.21
N GLN A 98 -4.04 -3.65 4.40
CA GLN A 98 -5.41 -3.66 4.93
C GLN A 98 -5.97 -2.26 5.02
N GLN A 99 -5.21 -1.33 5.60
CA GLN A 99 -5.67 0.02 5.86
C GLN A 99 -5.71 0.87 4.59
N ALA A 100 -4.78 0.63 3.64
CA ALA A 100 -4.83 1.22 2.30
C ALA A 100 -6.14 0.87 1.58
N TYR A 101 -6.49 -0.41 1.53
CA TYR A 101 -7.74 -0.83 0.90
C TYR A 101 -8.97 -0.42 1.70
N ARG A 102 -8.89 -0.40 3.04
CA ARG A 102 -9.98 0.08 3.90
C ARG A 102 -10.30 1.55 3.64
N ALA A 103 -9.29 2.39 3.44
CA ALA A 103 -9.48 3.79 3.05
C ALA A 103 -10.19 3.93 1.69
N ALA A 104 -10.05 2.93 0.80
CA ALA A 104 -10.76 2.83 -0.46
C ALA A 104 -12.14 2.14 -0.34
N GLY A 105 -12.62 1.86 0.87
CA GLY A 105 -13.90 1.16 1.11
C GLY A 105 -13.85 -0.35 0.85
N VAL A 106 -12.67 -0.94 0.64
CA VAL A 106 -12.49 -2.37 0.39
C VAL A 106 -11.92 -3.05 1.63
N THR A 107 -12.59 -4.09 2.11
CA THR A 107 -12.12 -4.84 3.29
C THR A 107 -11.33 -6.06 2.83
N ILE A 108 -10.13 -6.23 3.38
CA ILE A 108 -9.31 -7.44 3.23
C ILE A 108 -8.86 -7.96 4.60
N GLY A 109 -8.49 -9.23 4.66
CA GLY A 109 -7.99 -9.89 5.87
C GLY A 109 -6.79 -9.19 6.52
N ARG A 110 -6.55 -9.47 7.81
CA ARG A 110 -5.55 -8.76 8.63
C ARG A 110 -4.13 -9.21 8.34
N THR A 111 -3.92 -10.48 8.01
CA THR A 111 -2.59 -11.08 7.91
C THR A 111 -2.22 -11.39 6.47
N THR A 112 -0.92 -11.54 6.19
CA THR A 112 -0.42 -12.02 4.90
C THR A 112 -1.05 -13.35 4.49
N ARG A 113 -1.33 -14.24 5.47
CA ARG A 113 -1.98 -15.54 5.23
C ARG A 113 -3.45 -15.44 4.86
N ASP A 114 -4.13 -14.37 5.27
CA ASP A 114 -5.49 -14.10 4.82
C ASP A 114 -5.42 -13.47 3.42
N GLN A 115 -4.58 -12.44 3.28
CA GLN A 115 -4.45 -11.63 2.06
C GLN A 115 -3.95 -12.42 0.85
N VAL A 116 -3.20 -13.52 1.07
CA VAL A 116 -2.79 -14.43 -0.01
C VAL A 116 -3.97 -15.12 -0.70
N HIS A 117 -5.19 -15.05 -0.15
CA HIS A 117 -6.39 -15.65 -0.74
C HIS A 117 -7.41 -14.60 -1.23
N GLU A 118 -7.12 -13.31 -1.06
CA GLU A 118 -8.04 -12.23 -1.42
C GLU A 118 -8.04 -11.94 -2.92
N GLY A 119 -9.18 -11.47 -3.44
CA GLY A 119 -9.30 -11.02 -4.83
C GLY A 119 -8.99 -12.09 -5.87
N THR A 120 -8.52 -11.65 -7.05
CA THR A 120 -8.23 -12.53 -8.20
C THR A 120 -6.74 -12.85 -8.27
N PRO A 121 -6.34 -14.13 -8.42
CA PRO A 121 -4.94 -14.49 -8.65
C PRO A 121 -4.44 -13.97 -10.00
N ILE A 122 -3.24 -13.40 -10.02
CA ILE A 122 -2.57 -12.93 -11.24
C ILE A 122 -1.40 -13.86 -11.57
N PRO A 123 -1.30 -14.35 -12.83
CA PRO A 123 -0.39 -15.45 -13.19
C PRO A 123 1.10 -15.09 -13.14
N GLY A 124 1.46 -13.80 -13.08
CA GLY A 124 2.85 -13.40 -12.95
C GLY A 124 3.08 -11.91 -13.11
N VAL A 125 4.34 -11.49 -12.93
CA VAL A 125 4.77 -10.08 -12.92
C VAL A 125 4.44 -9.33 -14.21
N ALA A 126 4.39 -10.03 -15.36
CA ALA A 126 4.04 -9.45 -16.65
C ALA A 126 2.59 -8.93 -16.73
N HIS A 127 1.73 -9.37 -15.82
CA HIS A 127 0.31 -8.99 -15.76
C HIS A 127 -0.01 -8.03 -14.63
N LEU A 128 1.02 -7.52 -13.93
CA LEU A 128 0.86 -6.59 -12.83
C LEU A 128 0.18 -5.30 -13.29
N ARG A 129 -0.74 -4.84 -12.45
CA ARG A 129 -1.37 -3.53 -12.55
C ARG A 129 -1.31 -2.84 -11.19
N PRO A 130 -1.28 -1.50 -11.14
CA PRO A 130 -1.30 -0.78 -9.87
C PRO A 130 -2.42 -1.28 -8.95
N GLY A 131 -2.12 -1.37 -7.67
CA GLY A 131 -2.99 -1.96 -6.64
C GLY A 131 -2.73 -3.44 -6.40
N ASP A 132 -2.18 -4.19 -7.36
CA ASP A 132 -1.93 -5.62 -7.15
C ASP A 132 -1.02 -5.85 -5.94
N LEU A 133 -1.45 -6.72 -5.03
CA LEU A 133 -0.69 -7.14 -3.88
C LEU A 133 0.28 -8.26 -4.29
N ILE A 134 1.56 -8.07 -4.00
CA ILE A 134 2.62 -9.04 -4.27
C ILE A 134 3.03 -9.65 -2.95
N LEU A 135 2.95 -10.98 -2.87
CA LEU A 135 3.32 -11.75 -1.69
C LEU A 135 4.64 -12.49 -1.95
N ILE A 136 5.54 -12.43 -0.98
CA ILE A 136 6.85 -13.09 -1.02
C ILE A 136 7.10 -13.83 0.31
N PRO A 137 8.06 -14.77 0.35
CA PRO A 137 8.42 -15.49 1.58
C PRO A 137 8.64 -14.57 2.79
N GLY A 138 9.38 -13.48 2.62
CA GLY A 138 9.83 -12.68 3.76
C GLY A 138 10.94 -13.37 4.55
N SER A 139 11.28 -12.86 5.72
CA SER A 139 12.37 -13.37 6.54
C SER A 139 12.10 -14.74 7.18
N ASP A 140 10.83 -15.05 7.45
CA ASP A 140 10.38 -16.21 8.23
C ASP A 140 9.37 -17.09 7.47
N GLY A 141 9.13 -16.81 6.19
CA GLY A 141 8.19 -17.55 5.36
C GLY A 141 8.84 -18.36 4.25
N THR A 142 8.00 -18.97 3.43
CA THR A 142 8.40 -19.74 2.25
C THR A 142 7.53 -19.32 1.06
N ARG A 143 7.81 -19.83 -0.14
CA ARG A 143 6.91 -19.58 -1.28
C ARG A 143 5.53 -20.22 -1.09
N ALA A 144 5.43 -21.29 -0.29
CA ALA A 144 4.17 -21.94 0.02
C ALA A 144 3.41 -21.27 1.20
N ASP A 145 4.12 -20.54 2.06
CA ASP A 145 3.57 -19.79 3.19
C ASP A 145 4.25 -18.40 3.23
N PRO A 146 3.85 -17.47 2.35
CA PRO A 146 4.47 -16.15 2.27
C PRO A 146 4.14 -15.33 3.52
N ARG A 147 5.15 -14.68 4.10
CA ARG A 147 5.01 -13.85 5.31
C ARG A 147 5.24 -12.38 5.08
N HIS A 148 5.52 -11.98 3.85
CA HIS A 148 5.64 -10.58 3.49
C HIS A 148 4.77 -10.18 2.31
N ILE A 149 4.33 -8.93 2.30
CA ILE A 149 3.45 -8.38 1.28
C ILE A 149 3.77 -6.91 0.99
N GLY A 150 3.58 -6.51 -0.25
CA GLY A 150 3.65 -5.13 -0.70
C GLY A 150 2.67 -4.87 -1.83
N MET A 151 2.38 -3.60 -2.12
CA MET A 151 1.46 -3.20 -3.18
C MET A 151 2.24 -2.63 -4.35
N PHE A 152 2.00 -3.16 -5.55
CA PHE A 152 2.54 -2.60 -6.77
C PHE A 152 1.84 -1.27 -7.07
N ILE A 153 2.62 -0.21 -7.31
CA ILE A 153 2.07 1.14 -7.55
C ILE A 153 2.26 1.60 -9.00
N GLY A 154 2.85 0.77 -9.87
CA GLY A 154 3.22 1.15 -11.24
C GLY A 154 4.72 1.45 -11.38
N SER A 155 5.18 1.65 -12.62
CA SER A 155 6.57 2.04 -12.94
C SER A 155 7.67 1.16 -12.31
N GLY A 156 7.37 -0.13 -12.08
CA GLY A 156 8.32 -1.05 -11.43
C GLY A 156 8.51 -0.79 -9.93
N LEU A 157 7.58 -0.09 -9.28
CA LEU A 157 7.66 0.30 -7.87
C LEU A 157 6.63 -0.44 -7.01
N ILE A 158 7.02 -0.68 -5.76
CA ILE A 158 6.23 -1.33 -4.72
C ILE A 158 6.28 -0.48 -3.46
N VAL A 159 5.14 -0.19 -2.83
CA VAL A 159 5.09 0.36 -1.48
C VAL A 159 4.96 -0.78 -0.46
N GLN A 160 5.75 -0.74 0.61
CA GLN A 160 5.79 -1.79 1.63
C GLN A 160 6.21 -1.27 3.02
N ALA A 161 5.85 -2.03 4.06
CA ALA A 161 6.42 -1.90 5.41
C ALA A 161 7.31 -3.13 5.68
N PRO A 162 8.65 -3.04 5.58
CA PRO A 162 9.55 -4.18 5.39
C PRO A 162 9.77 -5.05 6.64
N LYS A 163 10.26 -4.49 7.75
CA LYS A 163 10.61 -5.21 8.99
C LYS A 163 10.98 -4.24 10.11
N THR A 164 11.06 -4.76 11.34
CA THR A 164 11.48 -4.00 12.54
C THR A 164 12.83 -3.31 12.32
N GLY A 165 12.92 -2.05 12.72
CA GLY A 165 14.10 -1.20 12.54
C GLY A 165 14.19 -0.52 11.18
N ASP A 166 13.20 -0.70 10.31
CA ASP A 166 13.05 -0.02 9.03
C ASP A 166 11.68 0.68 8.98
N VAL A 167 11.43 1.44 7.93
CA VAL A 167 10.24 2.29 7.76
C VAL A 167 9.43 1.88 6.53
N VAL A 168 8.16 2.30 6.48
CA VAL A 168 7.36 2.23 5.25
C VAL A 168 8.09 2.96 4.14
N ARG A 169 8.32 2.28 3.02
CA ARG A 169 9.15 2.79 1.93
C ARG A 169 8.74 2.25 0.57
N ILE A 170 9.26 2.89 -0.47
CA ILE A 170 9.16 2.41 -1.84
C ILE A 170 10.35 1.50 -2.14
N SER A 171 10.10 0.45 -2.91
CA SER A 171 11.09 -0.52 -3.36
C SER A 171 10.91 -0.83 -4.84
N LYS A 172 11.96 -1.34 -5.48
CA LYS A 172 11.91 -1.78 -6.88
C LYS A 172 11.35 -3.19 -6.97
N LEU A 173 10.43 -3.41 -7.91
CA LEU A 173 9.89 -4.73 -8.27
C LEU A 173 10.99 -5.72 -8.65
N SER A 174 12.08 -5.26 -9.27
CA SER A 174 13.21 -6.12 -9.63
C SER A 174 13.83 -6.84 -8.44
N GLY A 175 13.78 -6.27 -7.23
CA GLY A 175 14.24 -6.94 -6.01
C GLY A 175 13.29 -8.05 -5.50
N TRP A 176 12.07 -8.11 -6.03
CA TRP A 176 11.01 -9.03 -5.62
C TRP A 176 10.69 -10.09 -6.67
N ALA A 177 11.00 -9.84 -7.95
CA ALA A 177 10.55 -10.64 -9.09
C ALA A 177 10.84 -12.14 -8.93
N ASP A 178 12.04 -12.51 -8.47
CA ASP A 178 12.44 -13.91 -8.30
C ASP A 178 11.90 -14.55 -7.00
N GLN A 179 11.25 -13.77 -6.15
CA GLN A 179 10.73 -14.21 -4.85
C GLN A 179 9.20 -14.27 -4.82
N VAL A 180 8.52 -13.88 -5.89
CA VAL A 180 7.06 -13.86 -5.96
C VAL A 180 6.49 -15.24 -5.66
N ALA A 181 5.71 -15.30 -4.58
CA ALA A 181 4.96 -16.48 -4.18
C ALA A 181 3.53 -16.43 -4.75
N ALA A 182 2.89 -15.26 -4.67
CA ALA A 182 1.56 -15.02 -5.21
C ALA A 182 1.36 -13.55 -5.55
N ILE A 183 0.41 -13.27 -6.45
CA ILE A 183 -0.03 -11.92 -6.78
C ILE A 183 -1.56 -11.91 -6.72
N ARG A 184 -2.13 -10.92 -6.02
CA ARG A 184 -3.58 -10.76 -5.83
C ARG A 184 -4.06 -9.40 -6.29
N ARG A 185 -5.05 -9.41 -7.19
CA ARG A 185 -5.78 -8.24 -7.64
C ARG A 185 -7.05 -8.08 -6.82
N ILE A 186 -7.05 -7.08 -5.93
CA ILE A 186 -8.14 -6.87 -4.98
C ILE A 186 -9.36 -6.23 -5.64
N VAL A 187 -9.13 -5.22 -6.47
CA VAL A 187 -10.20 -4.50 -7.18
C VAL A 187 -10.27 -5.02 -8.61
N PRO A 188 -11.41 -5.58 -9.06
CA PRO A 188 -11.62 -5.94 -10.46
C PRO A 188 -11.52 -4.71 -11.35
N ILE A 189 -11.08 -4.92 -12.59
CA ILE A 189 -10.82 -3.87 -13.58
C ILE A 189 -11.64 -4.17 -14.81
#